data_AF-A0A519T3L0-F1
#
_entry.id   AF-A0A519T3L0-F1
#
_cell.length_a   1.000
_cell.length_b   1.000
_cell.length_c   1.000
_cell.angle_alpha   90.00
_cell.angle_beta   90.00
_cell.angle_gamma   90.00
#
_symmetry.space_group_name_H-M   'P 1'
#
loop_
_entity.id
_entity.type
_entity.pdbx_description
1 polymer ?
#
loop_
_entity_poly.entity_id
_entity_poly.type
_entity_poly.pdbx_seq_one_letter_code
_entity_poly.pdbx_strand_id
1 'polypeptide(L)'
;MNWFTKTFTSSIGRKIIMSLTGLFLCTFLVVHLIGNFQLFKHDDGVAFNTYSHFMGTNPVIRTIEWGLVLGFGFHIYEALMLTVRNKGARSHGYAQWEAKQNSEWTSRNMG
;
A
#
# COMPACT_ATOMS: atom_id res chain seq x y z
N MET A 1 -15.12 23.70 12.44
CA MET A 1 -14.40 22.55 11.84
C MET A 1 -15.42 21.44 11.61
N ASN A 2 -15.60 21.03 10.35
CA ASN A 2 -16.72 20.18 9.89
C ASN A 2 -16.58 18.74 10.41
N TRP A 3 -17.69 18.08 10.80
CA TRP A 3 -17.69 16.71 11.35
C TRP A 3 -16.98 15.70 10.44
N PHE A 4 -17.15 15.89 9.13
CA PHE A 4 -16.48 15.11 8.09
C PHE A 4 -14.94 15.13 8.22
N THR A 5 -14.35 16.30 8.44
CA THR A 5 -12.90 16.45 8.61
C THR A 5 -12.39 15.84 9.92
N LYS A 6 -13.21 15.83 10.98
CA LYS A 6 -12.87 15.17 12.25
C LYS A 6 -12.83 13.64 12.11
N THR A 7 -13.73 13.07 11.32
CA THR A 7 -13.77 11.62 11.10
C THR A 7 -12.50 11.13 10.40
N PHE A 8 -12.04 11.84 9.35
CA PHE A 8 -10.82 11.48 8.60
C PHE A 8 -9.50 11.85 9.31
N THR A 9 -9.53 12.79 10.26
CA THR A 9 -8.33 13.15 11.05
C THR A 9 -8.20 12.35 12.35
N SER A 10 -9.23 11.59 12.73
CA SER A 10 -9.23 10.73 13.92
C SER A 10 -8.24 9.55 13.80
N SER A 11 -7.85 8.98 14.95
CA SER A 11 -6.96 7.80 14.99
C SER A 11 -7.57 6.58 14.29
N ILE A 12 -8.89 6.41 14.37
CA ILE A 12 -9.63 5.35 13.67
C ILE A 12 -9.69 5.64 12.17
N GLY A 13 -10.05 6.88 11.77
CA GLY A 13 -10.17 7.25 10.36
C GLY A 13 -8.86 7.05 9.59
N ARG A 14 -7.72 7.42 10.19
CA ARG A 14 -6.40 7.19 9.62
C ARG A 14 -6.07 5.71 9.43
N LYS A 15 -6.41 4.85 10.40
CA LYS A 15 -6.23 3.39 10.25
C LYS A 15 -7.08 2.82 9.12
N ILE A 16 -8.31 3.32 8.96
CA ILE A 16 -9.19 2.92 7.86
C ILE A 16 -8.56 3.32 6.53
N ILE A 17 -8.14 4.58 6.38
CA ILE A 17 -7.43 5.07 5.18
C ILE A 17 -6.19 4.20 4.88
N MET A 18 -5.41 3.89 5.90
CA MET A 18 -4.20 3.10 5.77
C MET A 18 -4.49 1.66 5.29
N SER A 19 -5.55 1.03 5.81
CA SER A 19 -6.00 -0.28 5.32
C SER A 19 -6.54 -0.24 3.88
N LEU A 20 -7.31 0.79 3.50
CA LEU A 20 -7.87 0.93 2.15
C LEU A 20 -6.77 1.16 1.10
N THR A 21 -5.81 2.03 1.41
CA THR A 21 -4.67 2.27 0.52
C THR A 21 -3.78 1.04 0.39
N GLY A 22 -3.56 0.30 1.49
CA GLY A 22 -2.85 -0.98 1.44
C GLY A 22 -3.57 -2.03 0.59
N LEU A 23 -4.89 -2.16 0.74
CA LEU A 23 -5.69 -3.09 -0.06
C LEU A 23 -5.63 -2.74 -1.56
N PHE A 24 -5.72 -1.46 -1.90
CA PHE A 24 -5.56 -0.97 -3.27
C PHE A 24 -4.20 -1.39 -3.88
N LEU A 25 -3.10 -1.22 -3.13
CA LEU A 25 -1.77 -1.63 -3.59
C LEU A 25 -1.65 -3.17 -3.70
N CYS A 26 -2.26 -3.93 -2.79
CA CYS A 26 -2.31 -5.39 -2.90
C CYS A 26 -3.05 -5.84 -4.17
N THR A 27 -4.16 -5.21 -4.52
CA THR A 27 -4.87 -5.50 -5.78
C THR A 27 -3.99 -5.18 -7.00
N PHE A 28 -3.27 -4.06 -6.98
CA PHE A 28 -2.30 -3.74 -8.03
C PHE A 28 -1.23 -4.83 -8.18
N LEU A 29 -0.68 -5.36 -7.08
CA LEU A 29 0.34 -6.41 -7.13
C LEU A 29 -0.17 -7.70 -7.80
N VAL A 30 -1.44 -8.07 -7.60
CA VAL A 30 -2.04 -9.24 -8.27
C VAL A 30 -2.07 -9.03 -9.78
N VAL A 31 -2.60 -7.89 -10.24
CA VAL A 31 -2.66 -7.55 -11.67
C VAL A 31 -1.26 -7.44 -12.26
N HIS A 32 -0.33 -6.83 -11.53
CA HIS A 32 1.06 -6.68 -11.93
C HIS A 32 1.74 -8.04 -12.12
N LEU A 33 1.55 -8.98 -11.20
CA LEU A 33 2.08 -10.34 -11.31
C LEU A 33 1.53 -11.07 -12.53
N ILE A 34 0.22 -10.96 -12.79
CA ILE A 34 -0.42 -11.55 -13.98
C ILE A 34 0.22 -11.01 -15.27
N GLY A 35 0.48 -9.70 -15.35
CA GLY A 35 1.20 -9.10 -16.47
C GLY A 35 2.60 -9.69 -16.65
N ASN A 36 3.34 -9.84 -15.55
CA ASN A 36 4.69 -10.43 -15.54
C ASN A 36 4.72 -11.90 -15.93
N PHE A 37 3.64 -12.67 -15.73
CA PHE A 37 3.60 -14.06 -16.17
C PHE A 37 3.77 -14.23 -17.68
N GLN A 38 3.58 -13.18 -18.47
CA GLN A 38 3.89 -13.21 -19.90
C GLN A 38 5.37 -13.44 -20.19
N LEU A 39 6.28 -13.14 -19.24
CA LEU A 39 7.70 -13.47 -19.37
C LEU A 39 7.98 -14.97 -19.38
N PHE A 40 7.07 -15.80 -18.87
CA PHE A 40 7.21 -17.26 -18.92
C PHE A 40 6.76 -17.85 -20.27
N LYS A 41 6.30 -17.03 -21.20
CA LYS A 41 6.05 -17.48 -22.57
C LYS A 41 7.40 -17.66 -23.27
N HIS A 42 7.57 -18.80 -23.93
CA HIS A 42 8.75 -19.12 -24.73
C HIS A 42 8.63 -18.49 -26.12
N ASP A 43 8.35 -17.19 -26.17
CA ASP A 43 8.10 -16.40 -27.38
C ASP A 43 9.15 -15.29 -27.58
N ASP A 44 10.34 -15.47 -27.02
CA ASP A 44 11.44 -14.49 -26.99
C ASP A 44 11.04 -13.11 -26.42
N GLY A 45 10.00 -13.09 -25.57
CA GLY A 45 9.51 -11.88 -24.89
C GLY A 45 8.55 -11.03 -25.72
N VAL A 46 8.09 -11.51 -26.88
CA VAL A 46 7.19 -10.78 -27.77
C VAL A 46 5.87 -10.42 -27.08
N ALA A 47 5.24 -11.35 -26.34
CA ALA A 47 4.01 -11.07 -25.61
C ALA A 47 4.21 -9.98 -24.55
N PHE A 48 5.29 -10.08 -23.76
CA PHE A 48 5.58 -9.09 -22.72
C PHE A 48 5.85 -7.70 -23.31
N ASN A 49 6.59 -7.61 -24.40
CA ASN A 49 6.88 -6.35 -25.09
C ASN A 49 5.62 -5.72 -25.69
N THR A 50 4.76 -6.54 -26.31
CA THR A 50 3.48 -6.08 -26.86
C THR A 50 2.56 -5.54 -25.76
N TYR A 51 2.47 -6.27 -24.64
CA TYR A 51 1.69 -5.84 -23.48
C TYR A 51 2.25 -4.56 -22.84
N SER A 52 3.57 -4.46 -22.69
CA SER A 52 4.24 -3.27 -22.14
C SER A 52 4.03 -2.04 -23.03
N HIS A 53 4.12 -2.21 -24.34
CA HIS A 53 3.83 -1.15 -25.30
C HIS A 53 2.36 -0.70 -25.21
N PHE A 54 1.41 -1.63 -25.12
CA PHE A 54 0.00 -1.31 -24.91
C PHE A 54 -0.24 -0.51 -23.62
N MET A 55 0.36 -0.92 -22.50
CA MET A 55 0.24 -0.19 -21.24
C MET A 55 0.86 1.21 -21.30
N GLY A 56 2.02 1.35 -21.96
CA GLY A 56 2.73 2.63 -22.06
C GLY A 56 2.09 3.64 -23.00
N THR A 57 1.35 3.18 -24.01
CA THR A 57 0.72 4.03 -25.04
C THR A 57 -0.75 4.33 -24.79
N ASN A 58 -1.43 3.51 -23.97
CA ASN A 58 -2.83 3.72 -23.66
C ASN A 58 -3.00 4.89 -22.67
N PRO A 59 -3.70 5.97 -23.04
CA PRO A 59 -3.86 7.16 -22.19
C PRO A 59 -4.65 6.88 -20.90
N VAL A 60 -5.55 5.89 -20.92
CA VAL A 60 -6.30 5.48 -19.71
C VAL A 60 -5.35 4.83 -18.70
N ILE A 61 -4.51 3.90 -19.16
CA ILE A 61 -3.52 3.24 -18.30
C ILE A 61 -2.50 4.25 -17.77
N ARG A 62 -2.04 5.17 -18.62
CA ARG A 62 -1.14 6.25 -18.21
C ARG A 62 -1.73 7.16 -17.13
N THR A 63 -3.04 7.39 -17.18
CA THR A 63 -3.75 8.17 -16.13
C THR A 63 -3.82 7.39 -14.82
N ILE A 64 -4.11 6.09 -14.89
CA ILE A 64 -4.14 5.20 -13.72
C ILE A 64 -2.73 5.07 -13.11
N GLU A 65 -1.67 5.05 -13.92
CA GLU A 65 -0.27 5.05 -13.45
C GLU A 65 0.02 6.22 -12.52
N TRP A 66 -0.37 7.45 -12.90
CA TRP A 66 -0.24 8.62 -12.04
C TRP A 66 -1.04 8.48 -10.73
N GLY A 67 -2.26 7.95 -10.82
CA GLY A 67 -3.07 7.65 -9.64
C GLY A 67 -2.41 6.62 -8.70
N LEU A 68 -1.79 5.58 -9.26
CA LEU A 68 -1.06 4.57 -8.53
C LEU A 68 0.18 5.15 -7.84
N VAL A 69 0.97 5.97 -8.54
CA VAL A 69 2.16 6.64 -7.97
C VAL A 69 1.76 7.53 -6.79
N LEU A 70 0.70 8.34 -6.95
CA LEU A 70 0.18 9.18 -5.89
C LEU A 70 -0.36 8.35 -4.71
N GLY A 71 -1.11 7.29 -4.99
CA GLY A 71 -1.63 6.37 -3.97
C GLY A 71 -0.52 5.66 -3.19
N PHE A 72 0.54 5.23 -3.87
CA PHE A 72 1.72 4.63 -3.28
C PHE A 72 2.47 5.62 -2.36
N GLY A 73 2.71 6.84 -2.84
CA GLY A 73 3.33 7.89 -2.02
C GLY A 73 2.49 8.26 -0.80
N PHE A 74 1.17 8.38 -0.98
CA PHE A 74 0.24 8.67 0.12
C PHE A 74 0.20 7.53 1.15
N HIS A 75 0.20 6.27 0.71
CA HIS A 75 0.25 5.11 1.58
C HIS A 75 1.50 5.13 2.48
N ILE A 76 2.68 5.34 1.88
CA ILE A 76 3.95 5.46 2.63
C ILE A 76 3.89 6.62 3.62
N TYR A 77 3.38 7.77 3.19
CA TYR A 77 3.28 8.94 4.05
C TYR A 77 2.40 8.69 5.29
N GLU A 78 1.20 8.13 5.12
CA GLU A 78 0.31 7.82 6.25
C GLU A 78 0.91 6.71 7.14
N ALA A 79 1.56 5.68 6.57
CA ALA A 79 2.28 4.65 7.31
C ALA A 79 3.33 5.25 8.25
N LEU A 80 4.22 6.09 7.70
CA LEU A 80 5.28 6.74 8.45
C LEU A 80 4.71 7.64 9.56
N MET A 81 3.70 8.45 9.24
CA MET A 81 3.07 9.34 10.21
C MET A 81 2.36 8.58 11.33
N LEU A 82 1.67 7.47 11.02
CA LEU A 82 1.05 6.60 12.00
C LEU A 82 2.09 5.92 12.90
N THR A 83 3.16 5.38 12.30
CA THR A 83 4.26 4.76 13.03
C THR A 83 4.93 5.75 14.00
N VAL A 84 5.25 6.97 13.55
CA VAL A 84 5.85 8.01 14.40
C VAL A 84 4.92 8.41 15.54
N ARG A 85 3.62 8.64 15.26
CA ARG A 85 2.63 8.98 16.29
C ARG A 85 2.43 7.86 17.31
N ASN A 86 2.34 6.61 16.85
CA ASN A 86 2.20 5.44 17.71
C ASN A 86 3.43 5.24 18.60
N LYS A 87 4.63 5.56 18.10
CA LYS A 87 5.86 5.53 18.88
C LYS A 87 5.89 6.65 19.93
N GLY A 88 5.49 7.87 19.56
CA GLY A 88 5.43 9.01 20.48
C GLY A 88 4.36 8.90 21.57
N ALA A 89 3.29 8.14 21.32
CA ALA A 89 2.25 7.84 22.32
C ALA A 89 2.72 6.87 23.42
N ARG A 90 3.90 6.27 23.30
CA ARG A 90 4.48 5.37 24.32
C ARG A 90 5.46 6.15 25.19
N SER A 91 5.17 6.27 26.48
CA SER A 91 6.06 6.91 27.46
C SER A 91 7.25 6.03 27.87
N HIS A 92 7.08 4.71 27.88
CA HIS A 92 8.11 3.71 28.23
C HIS A 92 8.09 2.53 27.24
N GLY A 93 9.25 1.89 27.06
CA GLY A 93 9.37 0.67 26.26
C GLY A 93 8.63 -0.52 26.89
N TYR A 94 8.43 -1.59 26.12
CA TYR A 94 7.83 -2.82 26.64
C TYR A 94 8.74 -3.40 27.74
N ALA A 95 8.20 -3.57 28.95
CA ALA A 95 8.92 -4.17 30.08
C ALA A 95 9.30 -5.64 29.83
N GLN A 96 8.54 -6.32 28.97
CA GLN A 96 8.77 -7.68 28.51
C GLN A 96 8.47 -7.75 27.01
N TRP A 97 9.39 -8.29 26.21
CA TRP A 97 9.21 -8.45 24.76
C TRP A 97 8.93 -9.90 24.40
N GLU A 98 7.73 -10.38 24.73
CA GLU A 98 7.25 -11.70 24.30
C GLU A 98 6.43 -11.58 23.01
N ALA A 99 7.16 -11.39 21.92
CA ALA A 99 6.61 -10.92 20.66
C ALA A 99 5.62 -11.90 19.98
N LYS A 100 5.63 -13.17 20.41
CA LYS A 100 4.72 -14.23 19.94
C LYS A 100 3.48 -14.39 20.84
N GLN A 101 3.55 -13.91 22.09
CA GLN A 101 2.42 -13.96 23.04
C GLN A 101 1.57 -12.68 22.98
N ASN A 102 2.18 -11.55 22.62
CA ASN A 102 1.54 -10.23 22.72
C ASN A 102 0.84 -9.74 21.44
N SER A 103 1.18 -10.26 20.26
CA SER A 103 0.58 -9.82 18.99
C SER A 103 0.90 -10.75 17.82
N GLU A 104 -0.06 -10.90 16.91
CA GLU A 104 0.12 -11.59 15.62
C GLU A 104 1.22 -10.96 14.76
N TRP A 105 1.91 -11.77 13.94
CA TRP A 105 2.96 -11.31 13.04
C TRP A 105 2.48 -10.22 12.07
N THR A 106 1.25 -10.38 11.56
CA THR A 106 0.63 -9.41 10.64
C THR A 106 0.49 -8.04 11.30
N SER A 107 0.00 -7.98 12.54
CA SER A 107 -0.13 -6.73 13.31
C SER A 107 1.23 -6.03 13.53
N ARG A 108 2.30 -6.80 13.64
CA ARG A 108 3.66 -6.27 13.87
C ARG A 108 4.32 -5.75 12.61
N ASN A 109 3.96 -6.30 11.44
CA ASN A 109 4.56 -5.94 10.16
C ASN A 109 3.69 -4.97 9.34
N MET A 110 2.56 -4.51 9.89
CA MET A 110 1.62 -3.59 9.27
C MET A 110 1.70 -2.20 9.95
N GLY A 111 2.86 -1.56 9.83
CA GLY A 111 3.16 -0.25 10.43
C GLY A 111 2.70 0.95 9.61
#